data_AF-A0A0J9UNB0-F1
#
_entry.id   AF-A0A0J9UNB0-F1
#
_cell.length_a   1.000
_cell.length_b   1.000
_cell.length_c   1.000
_cell.angle_alpha   90.00
_cell.angle_beta   90.00
_cell.angle_gamma   90.00
#
_symmetry.space_group_name_H-M   'P 1'
#
loop_
_entity.id
_entity.type
_entity.pdbx_description
1 polymer ?
#
loop_
_entity_poly.entity_id
_entity_poly.type
_entity_poly.pdbx_seq_one_letter_code
_entity_poly.pdbx_strand_id
1 'polypeptide(L)' 'MSVTTNRIKAAVIQAEPVWFDLAGTVTKTCHLIKDAASEGAHIIAFPELWLPGYPAWIW' A
#
# COMPACT_ATOMS: atom_id res chain seq x y z
N MET A 1 12.57 32.17 16.36
CA MET A 1 12.42 30.72 16.54
C MET A 1 12.15 30.11 15.18
N SER A 2 12.98 29.17 14.71
CA SER A 2 12.75 28.50 13.42
C SER A 2 11.71 27.40 13.63
N VAL A 3 10.63 27.42 12.85
CA VAL A 3 9.63 26.36 12.85
C VAL A 3 10.20 25.17 12.07
N THR A 4 10.59 24.11 12.76
CA THR A 4 10.93 22.83 12.11
C THR A 4 9.66 22.21 11.55
N THR A 5 9.50 22.27 10.22
CA THR A 5 8.42 21.56 9.53
C THR A 5 8.73 20.07 9.50
N ASN A 6 8.04 19.27 10.30
CA ASN A 6 8.20 17.83 10.28
C ASN A 6 7.50 17.25 9.03
N ARG A 7 8.24 17.11 7.93
CA ARG A 7 7.68 16.58 6.67
C ARG A 7 7.58 15.06 6.75
N ILE A 8 6.38 14.54 6.51
CA ILE A 8 6.10 13.12 6.41
C ILE A 8 5.91 12.77 4.93
N LYS A 9 6.68 11.80 4.41
CA LYS A 9 6.46 11.27 3.06
C LYS A 9 5.41 10.15 3.14
N ALA A 10 4.36 10.28 2.35
CA ALA A 10 3.30 9.29 2.23
C ALA A 10 3.38 8.59 0.86
N ALA A 11 3.05 7.31 0.81
CA ALA A 11 2.90 6.53 -0.41
C ALA A 11 1.45 6.06 -0.57
N VAL A 12 0.97 6.06 -1.82
CA VAL A 12 -0.34 5.51 -2.18
C VAL A 12 -0.11 4.46 -3.25
N ILE A 13 -0.62 3.26 -3.02
CA ILE A 13 -0.44 2.15 -3.94
C ILE A 13 -1.62 2.08 -4.90
N GLN A 14 -1.30 2.16 -6.20
CA GLN A 14 -2.21 1.81 -7.28
C GLN A 14 -1.66 0.56 -7.97
N ALA A 15 -2.19 -0.59 -7.59
CA ALA A 15 -1.83 -1.88 -8.15
C ALA A 15 -3.05 -2.80 -8.15
N GLU A 16 -3.01 -3.87 -8.93
CA GLU A 16 -3.94 -5.00 -8.82
C GLU A 16 -3.49 -5.98 -7.72
N PRO A 17 -4.40 -6.64 -6.99
CA PRO A 17 -4.03 -7.70 -6.05
C PRO A 17 -3.63 -8.96 -6.82
N VAL A 18 -3.22 -10.02 -6.11
CA VAL A 18 -3.16 -11.35 -6.72
C VAL A 18 -4.56 -11.96 -6.59
N TRP A 19 -5.33 -11.87 -7.68
CA TRP A 19 -6.74 -12.22 -7.68
C TRP A 19 -7.00 -13.62 -7.10
N PHE A 20 -7.91 -13.67 -6.13
CA PHE A 20 -8.31 -14.90 -5.43
C PHE A 20 -7.18 -15.65 -4.71
N ASP A 21 -6.03 -15.01 -4.50
CA ASP A 21 -4.89 -15.56 -3.76
C ASP A 21 -4.52 -14.63 -2.60
N LEU A 22 -4.92 -15.03 -1.39
CA LEU A 22 -4.59 -14.31 -0.17
C LEU A 22 -3.09 -14.32 0.11
N ALA A 23 -2.43 -15.47 -0.01
CA ALA A 23 -1.01 -15.59 0.30
C ALA A 23 -0.16 -14.80 -0.69
N GLY A 24 -0.50 -14.86 -1.98
CA GLY A 24 0.11 -14.08 -3.05
C GLY A 24 -0.07 -12.58 -2.82
N THR A 25 -1.29 -12.14 -2.48
CA THR A 25 -1.54 -10.70 -2.24
C THR A 25 -0.83 -10.22 -0.96
N VAL A 26 -0.77 -11.01 0.10
CA VAL A 26 0.02 -10.69 1.31
C VAL A 26 1.51 -10.54 0.95
N THR A 27 2.06 -11.48 0.18
CA THR A 27 3.46 -11.42 -0.27
C THR A 27 3.74 -10.17 -1.08
N LYS A 28 2.86 -9.85 -2.05
CA LYS A 28 2.93 -8.61 -2.84
C LYS A 28 2.85 -7.36 -1.96
N THR A 29 1.96 -7.35 -0.97
CA THR A 29 1.79 -6.25 -0.01
C THR A 29 3.08 -6.00 0.76
N CYS A 30 3.73 -7.05 1.27
CA CYS A 30 5.00 -6.93 1.97
C CYS A 30 6.12 -6.36 1.09
N HIS A 31 6.17 -6.73 -0.20
CA HIS A 31 7.12 -6.13 -1.14
C HIS A 31 6.83 -4.65 -1.37
N LEU A 32 5.59 -4.26 -1.64
CA LEU A 32 5.21 -2.86 -1.85
C LEU A 32 5.48 -1.97 -0.62
N ILE A 33 5.31 -2.51 0.59
CA ILE A 33 5.71 -1.83 1.84
C ILE A 33 7.22 -1.59 1.88
N LYS A 34 8.03 -2.60 1.54
CA LYS A 34 9.50 -2.47 1.50
C LYS A 34 9.94 -1.46 0.44
N ASP A 35 9.32 -1.48 -0.73
CA ASP A 35 9.62 -0.54 -1.82
C ASP A 35 9.30 0.89 -1.39
N ALA A 36 8.11 1.14 -0.85
CA ALA A 36 7.73 2.46 -0.33
C ALA A 36 8.66 2.94 0.80
N ALA A 37 9.06 2.03 1.70
CA ALA A 37 10.01 2.34 2.75
C ALA A 37 11.41 2.68 2.21
N SER A 38 11.88 2.00 1.15
CA SER A 38 13.14 2.33 0.47
C SER A 38 13.13 3.71 -0.16
N GLU A 39 11.95 4.18 -0.58
CA GLU A 39 11.71 5.55 -1.04
C GLU A 39 11.53 6.55 0.12
N GLY A 40 11.63 6.12 1.38
CA GLY A 40 11.51 6.98 2.55
C GLY A 40 10.08 7.33 2.94
N ALA A 41 9.07 6.58 2.47
CA ALA A 41 7.70 6.75 2.94
C ALA A 41 7.56 6.28 4.40
N HIS A 42 6.88 7.09 5.21
CA HIS A 42 6.56 6.77 6.60
C HIS A 42 5.15 6.20 6.76
N ILE A 43 4.29 6.44 5.78
CA ILE A 43 2.92 5.92 5.73
C ILE A 43 2.63 5.44 4.31
N ILE A 44 1.90 4.35 4.20
CA ILE A 44 1.49 3.73 2.94
C ILE A 44 0.01 3.38 3.01
N ALA A 45 -0.73 3.67 1.94
CA ALA A 45 -2.14 3.34 1.80
C ALA A 45 -2.37 2.36 0.65
N PHE A 46 -3.30 1.43 0.84
CA PHE A 46 -3.74 0.45 -0.15
C PHE A 46 -5.22 0.66 -0.50
N PRO A 47 -5.68 0.16 -1.67
CA PRO A 47 -7.10 0.20 -2.03
C PRO A 47 -8.02 -0.48 -1.02
N GLU A 48 -9.30 -0.10 -1.04
CA GLU A 48 -10.34 -0.76 -0.26
C GLU A 48 -10.45 -2.25 -0.62
N LEU A 49 -10.61 -3.13 0.38
CA LEU A 49 -10.66 -4.59 0.22
C LEU A 49 -9.45 -5.19 -0.56
N TRP A 50 -8.27 -4.58 -0.44
CA TRP A 50 -7.05 -5.03 -1.13
C TRP A 50 -6.70 -6.51 -0.95
N LEU A 51 -6.96 -7.12 0.21
CA LEU A 51 -6.61 -8.51 0.52
C LEU A 51 -7.83 -9.44 0.46
N PRO A 52 -7.93 -10.42 -0.47
CA PRO A 52 -7.12 -10.65 -1.68
C PRO A 52 -7.62 -9.88 -2.91
N GLY A 53 -8.49 -8.89 -2.73
CA GLY A 53 -9.00 -8.05 -3.82
C GLY A 53 -10.46 -7.69 -3.63
N TYR A 54 -10.83 -6.55 -4.22
CA TYR A 54 -12.18 -6.04 -4.17
C TYR A 54 -13.12 -6.93 -5.01
N PRO A 55 -14.27 -7.36 -4.49
CA PRO A 55 -15.18 -8.27 -5.17
C PRO A 55 -16.01 -7.54 -6.23
N ALA A 56 -15.38 -7.10 -7.33
CA ALA A 56 -16.04 -6.28 -8.35
C ALA A 56 -17.29 -6.91 -8.99
N TRP A 57 -17.43 -8.24 -8.91
CA TRP A 57 -18.57 -9.01 -9.43
C TRP A 57 -19.88 -8.86 -8.63
N ILE A 58 -19.89 -8.13 -7.50
CA ILE A 58 -21.10 -7.94 -6.67
C ILE A 58 -21.95 -6.72 -7.05
N TRP A 59 -21.54 -5.97 -8.08
CA TRP A 59 -22.18 -4.73 -8.53
C TRP A 59 -22.91 -4.89 -9.86
#